data_AF-A0AAE3GYG3-F1
#
_entry.id   AF-A0AAE3GYG3-F1
#
_cell.length_a   1.000
_cell.length_b   1.000
_cell.length_c   1.000
_cell.angle_alpha   90.00
_cell.angle_beta   90.00
_cell.angle_gamma   90.00
#
_symmetry.space_group_name_H-M   'P 1'
#
loop_
_entity.id
_entity.type
_entity.pdbx_description
1 polymer ?
#
loop_
_entity_poly.entity_id
_entity_poly.type
_entity_poly.pdbx_seq_one_letter_code
_entity_poly.pdbx_strand_id
1 'polypeptide(L)'
;MKKTFLYSVLLLISLQSFGQSASYFGRYAGGVGLNQNSLERASALGYNAKVSVDDGLVLGDTALVKVGIGLSNPRYRLDVKGVFNMRTAYNSPAFKINDRNFLELDEKGLFVLNSFKMKYENENQWSDKVFDKTYKLMPLQEVSKFINENKHLPNVPSAQEVVKNGVSIDEMVSKLLEKVEELTLYTIQQQKEIEELKKKFGN
;
A
#
# COMPACT_ATOMS: atom_id res chain seq x y z
N MET A 1 -10.58 52.85 -52.86
CA MET A 1 -11.56 52.31 -51.87
C MET A 1 -12.09 51.01 -52.44
N LYS A 2 -12.05 49.82 -51.84
CA LYS A 2 -11.91 49.37 -50.45
C LYS A 2 -11.01 48.11 -50.43
N LYS A 3 -9.93 48.16 -49.66
CA LYS A 3 -9.23 46.98 -49.12
C LYS A 3 -9.99 46.50 -47.87
N THR A 4 -9.57 45.37 -47.30
CA THR A 4 -10.00 44.73 -46.04
C THR A 4 -11.36 44.03 -46.08
N PHE A 5 -11.34 42.69 -46.15
CA PHE A 5 -11.96 41.78 -45.18
C PHE A 5 -11.66 40.33 -45.56
N LEU A 6 -10.47 39.82 -45.24
CA LEU A 6 -10.19 38.37 -45.20
C LEU A 6 -8.91 38.13 -44.38
N TYR A 7 -8.92 38.56 -43.12
CA TYR A 7 -7.91 38.23 -42.12
C TYR A 7 -8.63 38.03 -40.79
N SER A 8 -9.23 36.86 -40.59
CA SER A 8 -9.50 36.38 -39.24
C SER A 8 -9.76 34.88 -39.24
N VAL A 9 -9.06 34.21 -38.32
CA VAL A 9 -9.24 32.82 -37.89
C VAL A 9 -8.63 31.73 -38.79
N LEU A 10 -7.32 31.86 -39.05
CA LEU A 10 -6.45 30.68 -38.97
C LEU A 10 -5.78 30.73 -37.59
N LEU A 11 -6.48 30.23 -36.57
CA LEU A 11 -5.86 30.01 -35.27
C LEU A 11 -4.79 28.94 -35.48
N LEU A 12 -3.51 29.33 -35.35
CA LEU A 12 -2.36 28.45 -35.44
C LEU A 12 -2.52 27.26 -34.48
N ILE A 13 -2.93 26.11 -35.00
CA ILE A 13 -2.35 24.85 -34.57
C ILE A 13 -1.10 24.71 -35.44
N SER A 14 0.04 25.13 -34.91
CA SER A 14 1.34 24.84 -35.52
C SER A 14 1.56 23.33 -35.50
N LEU A 15 1.12 22.62 -36.55
CA LEU A 15 1.66 21.30 -36.87
C LEU A 15 3.11 21.51 -37.33
N GLN A 16 4.05 21.41 -36.40
CA GLN A 16 5.48 21.43 -36.70
C GLN A 16 5.90 20.10 -37.34
N SER A 17 6.50 20.23 -38.53
CA SER A 17 7.40 19.33 -39.30
C SER A 17 7.25 17.80 -39.18
N PHE A 18 6.98 17.17 -40.33
CA PHE A 18 7.34 15.78 -40.62
C PHE A 18 8.87 15.60 -40.49
N GLY A 19 9.29 14.87 -39.46
CA GLY A 19 10.70 14.58 -39.17
C GLY A 19 11.01 14.41 -37.67
N GLN A 20 10.08 14.77 -36.78
CA GLN A 20 10.24 14.66 -35.33
C GLN A 20 8.99 14.01 -34.74
N SER A 21 9.15 12.91 -34.00
CA SER A 21 8.03 12.05 -33.58
C SER A 21 7.45 12.44 -32.21
N ALA A 22 7.86 13.58 -31.64
CA ALA A 22 7.39 14.06 -30.35
C ALA A 22 6.17 15.00 -30.47
N SER A 23 5.24 14.92 -29.53
CA SER A 23 4.01 15.72 -29.49
C SER A 23 3.85 16.48 -28.18
N TYR A 24 3.65 17.79 -28.24
CA TYR A 24 3.54 18.65 -27.05
C TYR A 24 2.23 19.43 -27.04
N PHE A 25 1.43 19.26 -25.99
CA PHE A 25 0.13 19.93 -25.85
C PHE A 25 0.04 20.64 -24.49
N GLY A 26 -0.20 21.95 -24.52
CA GLY A 26 -0.28 22.78 -23.31
C GLY A 26 0.80 23.86 -23.26
N ARG A 27 0.52 24.94 -22.52
CA ARG A 27 1.45 26.07 -22.40
C ARG A 27 2.74 25.60 -21.72
N TYR A 28 3.88 25.89 -22.35
CA TYR A 28 5.21 25.46 -21.92
C TYR A 28 5.48 23.95 -21.94
N ALA A 29 4.62 23.14 -22.57
CA ALA A 29 4.93 21.73 -22.81
C ALA A 29 6.12 21.59 -23.79
N GLY A 30 6.98 20.60 -23.60
CA GLY A 30 8.12 20.39 -24.51
C GLY A 30 9.09 19.30 -24.06
N GLY A 31 10.06 19.00 -24.92
CA GLY A 31 11.20 18.16 -24.60
C GLY A 31 12.17 18.86 -23.64
N VAL A 32 12.91 18.10 -22.82
CA VAL A 32 14.03 18.61 -22.02
C VAL A 32 15.23 17.66 -22.08
N GLY A 33 16.43 18.21 -21.92
CA GLY A 33 17.69 17.46 -21.93
C GLY A 33 18.46 17.57 -23.26
N LEU A 34 19.58 16.87 -23.33
CA LEU A 34 20.54 16.98 -24.45
C LEU A 34 19.93 16.61 -25.81
N ASN A 35 18.96 15.70 -25.81
CA ASN A 35 18.32 15.17 -27.02
C ASN A 35 16.90 15.73 -27.24
N GLN A 36 16.54 16.86 -26.62
CA GLN A 36 15.17 17.41 -26.69
C GLN A 36 14.66 17.69 -28.12
N ASN A 37 15.57 17.89 -29.08
CA ASN A 37 15.28 18.13 -30.49
C ASN A 37 15.28 16.85 -31.34
N SER A 38 15.45 15.68 -30.74
CA SER A 38 15.52 14.39 -31.43
C SER A 38 14.73 13.30 -30.71
N LEU A 39 13.78 13.68 -29.85
CA LEU A 39 12.96 12.73 -29.11
C LEU A 39 11.99 12.02 -30.07
N GLU A 40 11.97 10.69 -29.98
CA GLU A 40 11.07 9.84 -30.76
C GLU A 40 9.90 9.32 -29.92
N ARG A 41 8.68 9.40 -30.46
CA ARG A 41 7.44 8.89 -29.85
C ARG A 41 7.17 9.44 -28.44
N ALA A 42 7.78 10.60 -28.13
CA ALA A 42 7.62 11.28 -26.86
C ALA A 42 6.38 12.18 -26.85
N SER A 43 5.66 12.27 -25.74
CA SER A 43 4.48 13.11 -25.61
C SER A 43 4.46 13.83 -24.27
N ALA A 44 4.18 15.13 -24.27
CA ALA A 44 3.97 15.91 -23.05
C ALA A 44 2.63 16.66 -23.12
N LEU A 45 1.73 16.36 -22.19
CA LEU A 45 0.37 16.91 -22.14
C LEU A 45 0.15 17.67 -20.83
N GLY A 46 -0.19 18.95 -20.91
CA GLY A 46 -0.50 19.81 -19.77
C GLY A 46 0.41 21.03 -19.65
N TYR A 47 0.05 21.93 -18.74
CA TYR A 47 0.87 23.10 -18.44
C TYR A 47 2.27 22.66 -17.96
N ASN A 48 3.33 23.19 -18.57
CA ASN A 48 4.71 22.90 -18.19
C ASN A 48 5.11 21.40 -18.19
N ALA A 49 4.40 20.56 -18.94
CA ALA A 49 4.73 19.14 -19.05
C ALA A 49 6.04 18.94 -19.82
N LYS A 50 7.01 18.22 -19.23
CA LYS A 50 8.34 18.02 -19.80
C LYS A 50 8.66 16.53 -19.97
N VAL A 51 9.05 16.12 -21.17
CA VAL A 51 9.48 14.74 -21.48
C VAL A 51 10.94 14.75 -21.92
N SER A 52 11.73 13.75 -21.51
CA SER A 52 13.18 13.74 -21.73
C SER A 52 13.71 12.43 -22.32
N VAL A 53 12.81 11.52 -22.69
CA VAL A 53 13.14 10.17 -23.17
C VAL A 53 12.25 9.83 -24.35
N ASP A 54 12.75 8.96 -25.23
CA ASP A 54 11.96 8.35 -26.28
C ASP A 54 10.86 7.46 -25.67
N ASP A 55 9.77 7.28 -26.40
CA ASP A 55 8.59 6.48 -25.96
C ASP A 55 7.92 6.97 -24.65
N GLY A 56 8.30 8.14 -24.14
CA GLY A 56 7.78 8.70 -22.91
C GLY A 56 6.46 9.43 -23.10
N LEU A 57 5.48 9.22 -22.21
CA LEU A 57 4.30 10.07 -22.08
C LEU A 57 4.30 10.74 -20.69
N VAL A 58 4.30 12.07 -20.67
CA VAL A 58 4.23 12.87 -19.44
C VAL A 58 2.91 13.64 -19.40
N LEU A 59 2.14 13.45 -18.33
CA LEU A 59 0.87 14.13 -18.07
C LEU A 59 1.02 15.10 -16.90
N GLY A 60 1.00 16.40 -17.19
CA GLY A 60 1.22 17.48 -16.24
C GLY A 60 2.70 17.75 -15.95
N ASP A 61 2.97 18.54 -14.91
CA ASP A 61 4.32 18.85 -14.43
C ASP A 61 4.63 18.12 -13.11
N THR A 62 5.87 18.24 -12.65
CA THR A 62 6.31 17.66 -11.38
C THR A 62 5.94 18.52 -10.15
N ALA A 63 5.46 19.75 -10.32
CA ALA A 63 5.44 20.77 -9.26
C ALA A 63 4.05 21.21 -8.77
N LEU A 64 3.09 21.49 -9.65
CA LEU A 64 1.78 22.02 -9.25
C LEU A 64 0.59 21.47 -10.04
N VAL A 65 0.80 20.93 -11.24
CA VAL A 65 -0.29 20.48 -12.11
C VAL A 65 -0.95 19.22 -11.56
N LYS A 66 -2.27 19.18 -11.65
CA LYS A 66 -3.11 18.05 -11.28
C LYS A 66 -3.77 17.46 -12.53
N VAL A 67 -3.80 16.14 -12.63
CA VAL A 67 -4.42 15.37 -13.69
C VAL A 67 -5.70 14.76 -13.14
N GLY A 68 -6.84 15.19 -13.68
CA GLY A 68 -8.16 14.65 -13.34
C GLY A 68 -8.69 13.74 -14.43
N ILE A 69 -9.16 12.53 -14.08
CA ILE A 69 -9.93 11.65 -14.98
C ILE A 69 -11.35 11.54 -14.43
N GLY A 70 -12.33 12.08 -15.16
CA GLY A 70 -13.73 12.13 -14.69
C GLY A 70 -14.01 13.18 -13.61
N LEU A 71 -13.07 14.10 -13.36
CA LEU A 71 -13.18 15.20 -12.39
C LEU A 71 -12.78 16.52 -13.03
N SER A 72 -13.58 17.57 -12.83
CA SER A 72 -13.23 18.94 -13.21
C SER A 72 -12.41 19.68 -12.15
N ASN A 73 -12.40 19.18 -10.90
CA ASN A 73 -11.64 19.75 -9.78
C ASN A 73 -10.85 18.65 -9.06
N PRO A 74 -9.73 18.16 -9.63
CA PRO A 74 -8.89 17.17 -8.98
C PRO A 74 -8.29 17.74 -7.69
N ARG A 75 -8.41 17.00 -6.58
CA ARG A 75 -7.84 17.40 -5.28
C ARG A 75 -6.38 16.99 -5.17
N TYR A 76 -6.03 15.84 -5.72
CA TYR A 76 -4.68 15.27 -5.73
C TYR A 76 -3.99 15.43 -7.09
N ARG A 77 -2.70 15.08 -7.17
CA ARG A 77 -1.89 15.18 -8.40
C ARG A 77 -2.40 14.29 -9.52
N LEU A 78 -2.83 13.08 -9.20
CA LEU A 78 -3.65 12.24 -10.06
C LEU A 78 -4.94 11.95 -9.30
N ASP A 79 -6.08 12.34 -9.85
CA ASP A 79 -7.39 12.14 -9.23
C ASP A 79 -8.35 11.53 -10.25
N VAL A 80 -8.82 10.30 -9.97
CA VAL A 80 -9.65 9.53 -10.89
C VAL A 80 -10.99 9.27 -10.23
N LYS A 81 -12.08 9.80 -10.80
CA LYS A 81 -13.44 9.45 -10.40
C LYS A 81 -13.94 8.31 -11.28
N GLY A 82 -13.76 7.09 -10.80
CA GLY A 82 -14.16 5.87 -11.49
C GLY A 82 -13.33 4.67 -11.04
N VAL A 83 -13.33 3.62 -11.85
CA VAL A 83 -12.51 2.41 -11.62
C VAL A 83 -11.14 2.61 -12.26
N PHE A 84 -10.07 2.37 -11.50
CA PHE A 84 -8.71 2.30 -12.02
C PHE A 84 -8.33 0.82 -12.21
N ASN A 85 -8.34 0.36 -13.47
CA ASN A 85 -7.88 -0.99 -13.83
C ASN A 85 -6.42 -0.94 -14.24
N MET A 86 -5.55 -1.60 -13.47
CA MET A 86 -4.14 -1.74 -13.78
C MET A 86 -3.83 -3.19 -14.12
N ARG A 87 -3.22 -3.43 -15.28
CA ARG A 87 -2.75 -4.75 -15.70
C ARG A 87 -1.23 -4.77 -15.62
N THR A 88 -0.70 -5.71 -14.87
CA THR A 88 0.74 -5.88 -14.63
C THR A 88 1.15 -7.22 -15.22
N ALA A 89 2.34 -7.30 -15.79
CA ALA A 89 2.91 -8.60 -16.16
C ALA A 89 3.26 -9.39 -14.89
N TYR A 90 3.31 -10.72 -14.98
CA TYR A 90 3.84 -11.57 -13.91
C TYR A 90 5.26 -11.12 -13.53
N ASN A 91 5.59 -11.18 -12.24
CA ASN A 91 6.89 -10.73 -11.70
C ASN A 91 7.21 -9.26 -11.97
N SER A 92 6.18 -8.41 -12.18
CA SER A 92 6.33 -6.97 -12.24
C SER A 92 5.70 -6.32 -11.01
N PRO A 93 6.35 -5.31 -10.39
CA PRO A 93 5.76 -4.59 -9.28
C PRO A 93 4.49 -3.88 -9.75
N ALA A 94 3.38 -4.21 -9.10
CA ALA A 94 2.11 -3.58 -9.38
C ALA A 94 2.12 -2.11 -8.93
N PHE A 95 2.76 -1.83 -7.81
CA PHE A 95 2.89 -0.46 -7.32
C PHE A 95 4.31 -0.20 -6.82
N LYS A 96 4.91 0.88 -7.31
CA LYS A 96 6.19 1.43 -6.83
C LYS A 96 5.95 2.73 -6.08
N ILE A 97 6.64 2.91 -4.95
CA ILE A 97 6.63 4.15 -4.17
C ILE A 97 8.08 4.61 -4.00
N ASN A 98 8.40 5.81 -4.51
CA ASN A 98 9.77 6.37 -4.49
C ASN A 98 10.77 5.36 -5.07
N ASP A 99 10.46 4.80 -6.24
CA ASP A 99 11.23 3.77 -6.95
C ASP A 99 11.43 2.44 -6.21
N ARG A 100 10.79 2.24 -5.06
CA ARG A 100 10.79 0.98 -4.32
C ARG A 100 9.55 0.17 -4.67
N ASN A 101 9.74 -1.13 -4.92
CA ASN A 101 8.65 -2.06 -5.11
C ASN A 101 7.87 -2.16 -3.79
N PHE A 102 6.64 -1.66 -3.78
CA PHE A 102 5.77 -1.67 -2.60
C PHE A 102 4.87 -2.90 -2.59
N LEU A 103 4.22 -3.16 -3.73
CA LEU A 103 3.30 -4.28 -3.91
C LEU A 103 3.64 -5.00 -5.21
N GLU A 104 3.91 -6.30 -5.11
CA GLU A 104 4.14 -7.19 -6.25
C GLU A 104 3.08 -8.29 -6.25
N LEU A 105 2.87 -8.91 -7.41
CA LEU A 105 2.07 -10.12 -7.56
C LEU A 105 3.00 -11.24 -8.01
N ASP A 106 2.98 -12.35 -7.28
CA ASP A 106 3.72 -13.54 -7.68
C ASP A 106 3.01 -14.32 -8.81
N GLU A 107 3.62 -15.42 -9.25
CA GLU A 107 3.07 -16.29 -10.30
C GLU A 107 1.69 -16.90 -9.96
N LYS A 108 1.31 -16.90 -8.69
CA LYS A 108 0.03 -17.42 -8.19
C LYS A 108 -1.00 -16.31 -7.94
N GLY A 109 -0.63 -15.06 -8.19
CA GLY A 109 -1.47 -13.89 -7.93
C GLY A 109 -1.54 -13.50 -6.45
N LEU A 110 -0.59 -13.96 -5.62
CA LEU A 110 -0.48 -13.52 -4.23
C LEU A 110 0.23 -12.17 -4.16
N PHE A 111 -0.25 -11.32 -3.25
CA PHE A 111 0.41 -10.07 -2.93
C PHE A 111 1.70 -10.32 -2.16
N VAL A 112 2.81 -9.82 -2.70
CA VAL A 112 4.11 -9.82 -2.04
C VAL A 112 4.44 -8.39 -1.64
N LEU A 113 4.69 -8.18 -0.34
CA LEU A 113 5.13 -6.91 0.22
C LEU A 113 6.58 -7.03 0.66
N ASN A 114 7.45 -6.14 0.16
CA ASN A 114 8.89 -6.16 0.49
C ASN A 114 9.15 -5.72 1.94
N SER A 115 8.48 -4.66 2.39
CA SER A 115 8.60 -4.18 3.77
C SER A 115 7.34 -3.42 4.19
N PHE A 116 6.80 -3.74 5.36
CA PHE A 116 5.77 -2.94 6.00
C PHE A 116 6.09 -2.78 7.48
N LYS A 117 5.64 -1.67 8.08
CA LYS A 117 5.73 -1.43 9.52
C LYS A 117 4.32 -1.27 10.06
N MET A 118 4.04 -1.96 11.15
CA MET A 118 2.77 -1.86 11.85
C MET A 118 2.93 -0.81 12.94
N LYS A 119 2.00 0.14 12.99
CA LYS A 119 1.94 1.17 14.03
C LYS A 119 0.56 1.09 14.63
N TYR A 120 0.51 0.90 15.95
CA TYR A 120 -0.71 0.96 16.72
C TYR A 120 -1.01 2.41 17.12
N GLU A 121 -2.28 2.76 17.26
CA GLU A 121 -2.71 4.10 17.63
C GLU A 121 -2.52 4.35 19.13
N ASN A 122 -2.66 3.30 19.94
CA ASN A 122 -2.51 3.36 21.40
C ASN A 122 -1.88 2.06 21.96
N GLU A 123 -1.37 2.17 23.19
CA GLU A 123 -0.69 1.08 23.91
C GLU A 123 -1.59 -0.14 24.19
N ASN A 124 -2.90 0.06 24.35
CA ASN A 124 -3.85 -1.03 24.63
C ASN A 124 -4.05 -1.99 23.44
N GLN A 125 -3.66 -1.59 22.23
CA GLN A 125 -3.69 -2.45 21.05
C GLN A 125 -2.46 -3.35 20.95
N TRP A 126 -1.41 -3.04 21.72
CA TRP A 126 -0.24 -3.90 21.87
C TRP A 126 -0.42 -4.82 23.08
N SER A 127 -0.01 -6.08 22.96
CA SER A 127 -0.12 -7.02 24.06
C SER A 127 1.09 -6.90 24.98
N ASP A 128 1.05 -5.95 25.92
CA ASP A 128 1.83 -6.01 27.16
C ASP A 128 0.90 -6.15 28.40
N LYS A 129 -0.42 -6.11 28.17
CA LYS A 129 -1.46 -6.12 29.21
C LYS A 129 -1.46 -7.39 30.06
N VAL A 130 -0.91 -8.50 29.56
CA VAL A 130 -0.87 -9.79 30.27
C VAL A 130 -0.03 -9.70 31.55
N PHE A 131 0.92 -8.78 31.60
CA PHE A 131 1.76 -8.55 32.78
C PHE A 131 1.21 -7.54 33.78
N ASP A 132 0.04 -6.94 33.49
CA ASP A 132 -0.61 -6.04 34.43
C ASP A 132 -1.11 -6.80 35.67
N LYS A 133 -1.01 -6.19 36.85
CA LYS A 133 -1.46 -6.81 38.12
C LYS A 133 -2.96 -7.12 38.14
N THR A 134 -3.74 -6.41 37.33
CA THR A 134 -5.19 -6.58 37.19
C THR A 134 -5.57 -7.58 36.11
N TYR A 135 -4.61 -8.08 35.33
CA TYR A 135 -4.86 -9.07 34.30
C TYR A 135 -5.30 -10.40 34.91
N LYS A 136 -6.44 -10.90 34.44
CA LYS A 136 -7.01 -12.17 34.90
C LYS A 136 -6.54 -13.30 34.00
N LEU A 137 -5.40 -13.89 34.33
CA LEU A 137 -4.91 -15.08 33.66
C LEU A 137 -5.88 -16.24 33.89
N MET A 138 -6.45 -16.78 32.80
CA MET A 138 -7.39 -17.90 32.86
C MET A 138 -6.69 -19.15 33.42
N PRO A 139 -7.26 -19.91 34.36
CA PRO A 139 -6.65 -21.17 34.79
C PRO A 139 -6.52 -22.17 33.64
N LEU A 140 -5.44 -22.97 33.60
CA LEU A 140 -5.20 -23.96 32.52
C LEU A 140 -6.35 -24.97 32.36
N GLN A 141 -7.05 -25.29 33.45
CA GLN A 141 -8.22 -26.16 33.43
C GLN A 141 -9.39 -25.52 32.65
N GLU A 142 -9.61 -24.22 32.82
CA GLU A 142 -10.63 -23.47 32.09
C GLU A 142 -10.24 -23.29 30.62
N VAL A 143 -8.96 -23.02 30.34
CA VAL A 143 -8.45 -22.98 28.96
C VAL A 143 -8.68 -24.33 28.27
N SER A 144 -8.35 -25.44 28.93
CA SER A 144 -8.57 -26.79 28.40
C SER A 144 -10.05 -27.08 28.12
N LYS A 145 -10.94 -26.70 29.05
CA LYS A 145 -12.38 -26.81 28.85
C LYS A 145 -12.84 -25.99 27.62
N PHE A 146 -12.40 -24.74 27.51
CA PHE A 146 -12.73 -23.88 26.38
C PHE A 146 -12.28 -24.47 25.05
N ILE A 147 -11.03 -24.99 24.97
CA ILE A 147 -10.50 -25.62 23.77
C ILE A 147 -11.31 -26.86 23.39
N ASN A 148 -11.70 -27.68 24.38
CA ASN A 148 -12.49 -28.88 24.13
C ASN A 148 -13.87 -28.57 23.56
N GLU A 149 -14.52 -27.51 24.05
CA GLU A 149 -15.84 -27.04 23.63
C GLU A 149 -15.81 -26.29 22.29
N ASN A 150 -14.82 -25.40 22.09
CA ASN A 150 -14.83 -24.42 20.99
C ASN A 150 -13.82 -24.73 19.87
N LYS A 151 -12.86 -25.65 20.09
CA LYS A 151 -11.81 -26.04 19.13
C LYS A 151 -10.87 -24.91 18.68
N HIS A 152 -10.77 -23.83 19.45
CA HIS A 152 -9.77 -22.77 19.29
C HIS A 152 -9.39 -22.18 20.66
N LEU A 153 -8.37 -21.31 20.69
CA LEU A 153 -7.94 -20.64 21.91
C LEU A 153 -8.90 -19.50 22.30
N PRO A 154 -9.06 -19.20 23.61
CA PRO A 154 -9.76 -18.01 24.06
C PRO A 154 -9.21 -16.73 23.42
N ASN A 155 -10.11 -15.83 23.04
CA ASN A 155 -9.83 -14.54 22.36
C ASN A 155 -9.24 -14.65 20.94
N VAL A 156 -8.97 -15.84 20.42
CA VAL A 156 -8.54 -16.08 19.03
C VAL A 156 -9.77 -16.47 18.19
N PRO A 157 -10.00 -15.85 17.02
CA PRO A 157 -11.16 -16.19 16.19
C PRO A 157 -11.07 -17.62 15.68
N SER A 158 -12.22 -18.27 15.54
CA SER A 158 -12.34 -19.59 14.94
C SER A 158 -12.04 -19.57 13.43
N ALA A 159 -11.68 -20.72 12.87
CA ALA A 159 -11.47 -20.84 11.42
C ALA A 159 -12.71 -20.44 10.61
N GLN A 160 -13.92 -20.74 11.12
CA GLN A 160 -15.17 -20.36 10.45
C GLN A 160 -15.37 -18.85 10.42
N GLU A 161 -15.05 -18.16 11.51
CA GLU A 161 -15.13 -16.69 11.57
C GLU A 161 -14.12 -16.03 10.62
N VAL A 162 -12.89 -16.55 10.55
CA VAL A 162 -11.86 -16.03 9.65
C VAL A 162 -12.24 -16.25 8.18
N VAL A 163 -12.80 -17.40 7.82
CA VAL A 163 -13.28 -17.66 6.45
C VAL A 163 -14.43 -16.71 6.07
N LYS A 164 -15.34 -16.44 7.01
CA LYS A 164 -16.52 -15.61 6.74
C LYS A 164 -16.21 -14.13 6.67
N ASN A 165 -15.38 -13.63 7.59
CA ASN A 165 -15.20 -12.20 7.82
C ASN A 165 -13.79 -11.69 7.50
N GLY A 166 -12.83 -12.58 7.25
CA GLY A 166 -11.41 -12.24 7.25
C GLY A 166 -10.87 -11.99 8.66
N VAL A 167 -9.59 -11.61 8.74
CA VAL A 167 -8.97 -11.16 9.98
C VAL A 167 -7.88 -10.13 9.68
N SER A 168 -7.74 -9.14 10.55
CA SER A 168 -6.69 -8.14 10.39
C SER A 168 -5.34 -8.69 10.86
N ILE A 169 -4.28 -8.44 10.09
CA ILE A 169 -2.92 -8.94 10.40
C ILE A 169 -2.41 -8.35 11.73
N ASP A 170 -2.70 -7.09 12.01
CA ASP A 170 -2.35 -6.41 13.25
C ASP A 170 -3.07 -6.91 14.48
N GLU A 171 -4.36 -7.21 14.36
CA GLU A 171 -5.10 -7.90 15.41
C GLU A 171 -4.55 -9.30 15.66
N MET A 172 -4.23 -10.06 14.62
CA MET A 172 -3.70 -11.41 14.76
C MET A 172 -2.30 -11.41 15.40
N VAL A 173 -1.41 -10.52 14.98
CA VAL A 173 -0.07 -10.38 15.58
C VAL A 173 -0.18 -10.03 17.07
N SER A 174 -1.06 -9.09 17.43
CA SER A 174 -1.28 -8.71 18.83
C SER A 174 -1.85 -9.86 19.67
N LYS A 175 -2.85 -10.58 19.14
CA LYS A 175 -3.42 -11.77 19.81
C LYS A 175 -2.42 -12.91 19.98
N LEU A 176 -1.57 -13.15 18.97
CA LEU A 176 -0.52 -14.16 19.06
C LEU A 176 0.50 -13.80 20.15
N LEU A 177 0.89 -12.52 20.24
CA LEU A 177 1.75 -12.05 21.33
C LEU A 177 1.08 -12.25 22.69
N GLU A 178 -0.21 -11.91 22.83
CA GLU A 178 -0.98 -12.15 24.06
C GLU A 178 -0.93 -13.62 24.49
N LYS A 179 -1.11 -14.56 23.54
CA LYS A 179 -1.00 -15.98 23.84
C LYS A 179 0.42 -16.39 24.24
N VAL A 180 1.46 -15.80 23.63
CA VAL A 180 2.86 -16.06 24.00
C VAL A 180 3.16 -15.58 25.42
N GLU A 181 2.64 -14.42 25.82
CA GLU A 181 2.78 -13.89 27.17
C GLU A 181 2.03 -14.76 28.20
N GLU A 182 0.79 -15.17 27.91
CA GLU A 182 0.02 -16.08 28.75
C GLU A 182 0.77 -17.42 28.95
N LEU A 183 1.28 -18.01 27.86
CA LEU A 183 2.11 -19.22 27.90
C LEU A 183 3.38 -19.03 28.75
N THR A 184 3.99 -17.85 28.69
CA THR A 184 5.15 -17.51 29.52
C THR A 184 4.79 -17.51 31.00
N LEU A 185 3.65 -16.91 31.38
CA LEU A 185 3.16 -16.94 32.76
C LEU A 185 2.84 -18.36 33.25
N TYR A 186 2.16 -19.17 32.43
CA TYR A 186 1.91 -20.57 32.77
C TYR A 186 3.21 -21.36 32.95
N THR A 187 4.21 -21.13 32.10
CA THR A 187 5.51 -21.81 32.20
C THR A 187 6.25 -21.42 33.47
N ILE A 188 6.23 -20.14 33.86
CA ILE A 188 6.79 -19.66 35.13
C ILE A 188 6.07 -20.31 36.31
N GLN A 189 4.73 -20.41 36.26
CA GLN A 189 3.96 -21.07 37.31
C GLN A 189 4.32 -22.55 37.42
N GLN A 190 4.35 -23.27 36.30
CA GLN A 190 4.73 -24.68 36.25
C GLN A 190 6.14 -24.92 36.78
N GLN A 191 7.11 -24.06 36.44
CA GLN A 191 8.48 -24.17 36.94
C GLN A 191 8.54 -24.02 38.47
N LYS A 192 7.77 -23.09 39.04
CA LYS A 192 7.67 -22.93 40.51
C LYS A 192 7.10 -24.19 41.17
N GLU A 193 6.03 -24.74 40.61
CA GLU A 193 5.41 -25.98 41.12
C GLU A 193 6.40 -27.15 41.05
N ILE A 194 7.16 -27.28 39.96
CA ILE A 194 8.21 -28.29 39.80
C ILE A 194 9.31 -28.14 40.86
N GLU A 195 9.76 -26.92 41.14
CA GLU A 195 10.76 -26.65 42.17
C GLU A 195 10.27 -26.99 43.58
N GLU A 196 9.00 -26.68 43.88
CA GLU A 196 8.38 -27.06 45.14
C GLU A 196 8.25 -28.57 45.29
N LEU A 197 7.85 -29.28 44.23
CA LEU A 197 7.80 -30.73 44.22
C LEU A 197 9.20 -31.34 44.40
N LYS A 198 10.22 -30.81 43.71
CA LYS A 198 11.62 -31.24 43.88
C LYS A 198 12.12 -31.05 45.31
N LYS A 199 11.76 -29.95 45.97
CA LYS A 199 12.11 -29.72 47.39
C LYS A 199 11.40 -30.71 48.33
N LYS A 200 10.17 -31.11 48.01
CA LYS A 200 9.39 -32.05 48.83
C LYS A 200 9.84 -33.52 48.68
N PHE A 201 10.32 -33.91 47.50
CA PHE A 201 10.62 -35.31 47.17
C PHE A 201 12.11 -35.59 46.88
N GLY A 202 12.95 -34.56 46.77
CA GLY A 202 14.40 -34.70 46.62
C GLY A 202 15.10 -34.74 47.98
N ASN A 203 15.22 -35.93 48.55
CA ASN A 203 16.31 -36.32 49.47
C ASN A 203 17.39 -37.04 48.68
#